data_AF-A0A0X8D2E2-F1
#
_entry.id   AF-A0A0X8D2E2-F1
#
_cell.length_a   1.000
_cell.length_b   1.000
_cell.length_c   1.000
_cell.angle_alpha   90.00
_cell.angle_beta   90.00
_cell.angle_gamma   90.00
#
_symmetry.space_group_name_H-M   'P 1'
#
loop_
_entity.id
_entity.type
_entity.pdbx_description
1 polymer ?
#
loop_
_entity_poly.entity_id
_entity_poly.type
_entity_poly.pdbx_seq_one_letter_code
_entity_poly.pdbx_strand_id
1 'polypeptide(L)' 'MEKKPLLGRIDEQGNLVLPPEIQEILGYGTIEIEVEGDCIVLTKTEPIYTCVFEPRRNKK' A
#
# COMPACT_ATOMS: atom_id res chain seq x y z
N MET A 1 10.51 -8.53 -17.93
CA MET A 1 10.42 -7.06 -18.08
C MET A 1 11.70 -6.47 -17.53
N GLU A 2 12.44 -5.70 -18.32
CA GLU A 2 13.59 -4.95 -17.79
C GLU A 2 13.08 -3.97 -16.73
N LYS A 3 13.58 -4.09 -15.50
CA LYS A 3 13.26 -3.16 -14.41
C LYS A 3 14.15 -1.93 -14.59
N LYS A 4 13.69 -0.95 -15.38
CA LYS A 4 14.35 0.35 -15.44
C LYS A 4 14.09 1.11 -14.14
N PRO A 5 15.12 1.70 -13.52
CA PRO A 5 14.90 2.56 -12.37
C PRO A 5 14.09 3.79 -12.79
N LEU A 6 13.08 4.13 -11.98
CA LEU A 6 12.29 5.34 -12.15
C LEU A 6 12.77 6.36 -11.12
N LEU A 7 12.91 7.62 -11.54
CA LEU A 7 13.25 8.72 -10.65
C LEU A 7 11.96 9.33 -10.08
N GLY A 8 11.85 9.33 -8.76
CA GLY A 8 10.79 10.02 -8.03
C GLY A 8 11.26 11.39 -7.54
N ARG A 9 10.30 12.26 -7.22
CA ARG A 9 10.56 13.55 -6.57
C ARG A 9 9.93 13.54 -5.19
N ILE A 10 10.62 14.13 -4.21
CA ILE A 10 10.03 14.49 -2.93
C ILE A 10 9.57 15.95 -3.02
N ASP A 11 8.32 16.21 -2.67
CA ASP A 11 7.79 17.57 -2.63
C ASP A 11 8.25 18.35 -1.38
N GLU A 12 7.85 19.61 -1.27
CA GLU A 12 8.26 20.48 -0.15
C GLU A 12 7.68 20.03 1.21
N GLN A 13 6.67 19.16 1.20
CA GLN A 13 6.03 18.62 2.41
C GLN A 13 6.62 17.27 2.81
N GLY A 14 7.56 16.73 2.02
CA GLY A 14 8.17 15.43 2.27
C GLY A 14 7.41 14.26 1.64
N ASN A 15 6.42 14.49 0.78
CA ASN A 15 5.70 13.42 0.10
C ASN A 15 6.50 12.91 -1.11
N LEU A 16 6.61 11.59 -1.25
CA LEU A 16 7.13 10.97 -2.45
C LEU A 16 6.07 11.01 -3.57
N VAL A 17 6.35 11.77 -4.63
CA VAL A 17 5.51 11.83 -5.82
C VAL A 17 5.80 10.59 -6.68
N LEU A 18 4.82 9.67 -6.73
CA LEU A 18 4.93 8.47 -7.53
C LEU A 18 4.67 8.77 -9.02
N PRO A 19 5.54 8.33 -9.94
CA PRO A 19 5.29 8.41 -11.37
C PRO A 19 4.03 7.63 -11.78
N PRO A 20 3.31 8.04 -12.84
CA PRO A 20 2.11 7.36 -13.31
C PRO A 20 2.29 5.87 -13.59
N GLU A 21 3.48 5.46 -14.03
CA GLU A 21 3.81 4.07 -14.33
C GLU A 21 3.76 3.17 -13.08
N ILE A 22 4.02 3.73 -11.90
CA ILE A 22 3.93 3.01 -10.63
C ILE A 22 2.48 2.82 -10.19
N GLN A 23 1.58 3.70 -10.62
CA GLN A 23 0.17 3.65 -10.27
C GLN A 23 -0.53 2.42 -10.86
N GLU A 24 -0.11 1.94 -12.03
CA GLU A 24 -0.61 0.67 -12.60
C GLU A 24 -0.21 -0.55 -11.75
N ILE A 25 0.87 -0.44 -10.98
CA ILE A 25 1.41 -1.54 -10.15
C ILE A 25 0.79 -1.52 -8.75
N LEU A 26 0.80 -0.36 -8.08
CA LEU A 26 0.32 -0.22 -6.70
C LEU A 26 -1.20 -0.01 -6.63
N GLY A 27 -1.80 0.49 -7.71
CA GLY A 27 -3.21 0.88 -7.74
C GLY A 27 -3.47 2.16 -6.95
N TYR A 28 -4.75 2.38 -6.63
CA TYR A 28 -5.21 3.53 -5.87
C TYR A 28 -5.51 3.12 -4.43
N GLY A 29 -5.28 4.02 -3.49
CA GLY A 29 -5.66 3.85 -2.08
C GLY A 29 -4.44 3.83 -1.16
N THR A 30 -4.56 3.07 -0.08
CA THR A 30 -3.48 2.92 0.91
C THR A 30 -2.34 2.12 0.30
N ILE A 31 -1.12 2.56 0.60
CA ILE A 31 0.12 1.87 0.25
C ILE A 31 0.85 1.63 1.57
N GLU A 32 1.32 0.41 1.78
CA GLU A 32 2.16 0.05 2.90
C GLU A 32 3.62 0.39 2.58
N ILE A 33 4.32 0.96 3.56
CA ILE A 33 5.68 1.46 3.42
C ILE A 33 6.55 0.77 4.46
N GLU A 34 7.53 0.00 4.01
CA GLU A 34 8.49 -0.70 4.87
C GLU A 34 9.90 -0.21 4.57
N VAL A 35 10.74 -0.08 5.60
CA VAL A 35 12.14 0.30 5.46
C VAL A 35 13.00 -0.96 5.57
N GLU A 36 13.73 -1.27 4.51
CA GLU A 36 14.64 -2.41 4.44
C GLU A 36 16.06 -1.91 4.16
N GLY A 37 16.86 -1.78 5.22
CA GLY A 37 18.21 -1.21 5.13
C GLY A 37 18.18 0.23 4.63
N ASP A 38 18.79 0.48 3.48
CA ASP A 38 18.86 1.80 2.85
C ASP A 38 17.74 2.03 1.81
N CYS A 39 16.79 1.10 1.71
CA CYS A 39 15.69 1.14 0.75
C CYS A 39 14.33 1.25 1.44
N ILE A 40 13.37 1.83 0.70
CA ILE A 40 11.95 1.81 1.05
C ILE A 40 11.23 0.87 0.09
N VAL A 41 10.48 -0.09 0.64
CA VAL A 41 9.63 -1.02 -0.08
C VAL A 41 8.19 -0.52 0.00
N LEU A 42 7.55 -0.39 -1.16
CA LEU A 42 6.16 0.01 -1.29
C LEU A 42 5.32 -1.20 -1.68
N THR A 43 4.37 -1.56 -0.84
CA THR A 43 3.50 -2.73 -1.05
C THR A 43 2.05 -2.27 -1.13
N LYS A 44 1.30 -2.81 -2.11
CA LYS A 44 -0.13 -2.57 -2.19
C LYS A 44 -0.80 -3.16 -0.96
N THR A 45 -1.55 -2.35 -0.22
CA THR A 45 -2.28 -2.84 0.96
C THR A 45 -3.50 -3.65 0.50
N GLU A 46 -3.61 -4.90 0.94
CA GLU A 46 -4.85 -5.66 0.76
C GLU A 46 -5.83 -5.30 1.89
N PRO A 47 -7.08 -4.93 1.59
CA PRO A 47 -8.07 -4.68 2.62
C PRO A 47 -8.35 -5.95 3.42
N ILE A 48 -8.11 -5.90 4.73
CA ILE A 48 -8.49 -6.98 5.64
C ILE A 48 -10.00 -6.87 5.89
N TYR A 49 -10.80 -7.59 5.11
CA TYR A 49 -12.23 -7.75 5.37
C TYR A 49 -12.44 -8.87 6.38
N THR A 50 -12.56 -8.55 7.68
CA THR A 50 -13.01 -9.51 8.69
C THR A 50 -14.46 -9.22 9.09
N CYS A 51 -15.33 -10.23 8.94
CA CYS A 51 -16.68 -10.22 9.48
C CYS A 51 -16.72 -11.14 10.71
N VAL A 52 -17.06 -10.58 11.88
CA VAL A 52 -17.29 -11.37 13.09
C VAL A 52 -18.80 -11.52 13.27
N PHE A 53 -19.32 -12.70 12.93
CA PHE A 53 -20.72 -13.05 13.19
C PHE A 53 -20.83 -13.73 14.56
N GLU A 54 -21.39 -13.04 15.54
CA GLU A 54 -21.74 -13.61 16.85
C GLU A 54 -23.24 -13.95 16.90
N PRO A 55 -23.65 -15.19 16.63
CA PRO A 55 -25.05 -15.57 16.76
C PRO A 55 -25.48 -15.53 18.23
N ARG A 56 -26.31 -14.54 18.59
CA ARG A 56 -27.02 -14.55 19.87
C ARG A 56 -28.03 -15.69 19.89
N ARG A 57 -27.65 -16.84 20.45
CA ARG A 57 -28.62 -17.87 20.84
C ARG A 57 -29.29 -17.42 22.13
N ASN A 58 -30.58 -17.07 22.05
CA ASN A 58 -31.42 -16.97 23.26
C ASN A 58 -31.38 -18.33 23.96
N LYS A 59 -30.79 -18.38 25.17
CA LYS A 59 -30.96 -19.52 26.07
C LYS A 59 -32.43 -19.56 26.47
N LYS A 60 -33.12 -20.59 26.03
CA LYS A 60 -34.51 -20.90 26.39
C LYS A 60 -34.57 -21.46 27.79
#